data_AF-A0A4Y2PGV0-F1
#
_entry.id   AF-A0A4Y2PGV0-F1
#
_cell.length_a   1.000
_cell.length_b   1.000
_cell.length_c   1.000
_cell.angle_alpha   90.00
_cell.angle_beta   90.00
_cell.angle_gamma   90.00
#
_symmetry.space_group_name_H-M   'P 1'
#
loop_
_entity.id
_entity.type
_entity.pdbx_description
1 polymer ?
#
loop_
_entity_poly.entity_id
_entity_poly.type
_entity_poly.pdbx_seq_one_letter_code
_entity_poly.pdbx_strand_id
1 'polypeptide(L)'
;MVDPVISNKAFMAHPENLLLSMMADERRRIRELVVRRITRARGSSTTIDRRFVVSKIKCKANQHINIIDWFKCVVTEPPITADRKV
;
A
#
# COMPACT_ATOMS: atom_id res chain seq x y z
N MET A 1 -12.86 16.95 8.36
CA MET A 1 -12.95 17.25 6.92
C MET A 1 -11.60 16.89 6.34
N VAL A 2 -11.53 16.21 5.19
CA VAL A 2 -10.24 16.01 4.53
C VAL A 2 -9.96 17.21 3.67
N ASP A 3 -8.85 17.87 3.96
CA ASP A 3 -8.37 18.97 3.15
C ASP A 3 -8.27 18.54 1.68
N PRO A 4 -8.72 19.37 0.72
CA PRO A 4 -8.56 19.14 -0.71
C PRO A 4 -7.13 18.74 -1.11
N VAL A 5 -6.14 19.16 -0.31
CA VAL A 5 -4.71 18.82 -0.43
C VAL A 5 -4.46 17.31 -0.39
N ILE A 6 -5.17 16.55 0.45
CA ILE A 6 -5.01 15.09 0.54
C ILE A 6 -5.62 14.40 -0.67
N SER A 7 -6.70 14.95 -1.24
CA SER A 7 -7.30 14.45 -2.49
C SER A 7 -6.34 14.60 -3.68
N ASN A 8 -5.55 15.68 -3.75
CA ASN A 8 -4.54 15.86 -4.80
C ASN A 8 -3.30 14.97 -4.60
N LYS A 9 -3.01 14.57 -3.36
CA LYS A 9 -1.96 13.56 -3.07
C LYS A 9 -2.45 12.13 -3.23
N ALA A 10 -3.68 11.91 -3.71
CA ALA A 10 -4.21 10.57 -3.91
C ALA A 10 -3.37 9.74 -4.90
N PHE A 11 -2.78 10.42 -5.88
CA PHE A 11 -1.79 9.84 -6.78
C PHE A 11 -0.56 9.27 -6.04
N MET A 12 -0.12 9.91 -4.95
CA MET A 12 1.00 9.42 -4.14
C MET A 12 0.63 8.25 -3.23
N ALA A 13 -0.66 8.02 -2.97
CA ALA A 13 -1.15 6.92 -2.16
C ALA A 13 -1.30 5.62 -2.96
N HIS A 14 -0.35 5.36 -3.87
CA HIS A 14 -0.22 4.04 -4.48
C HIS A 14 -0.02 3.00 -3.36
N PRO A 15 -0.64 1.81 -3.45
CA PRO A 15 -0.55 0.79 -2.41
C PRO A 15 0.90 0.47 -2.05
N GLU A 16 1.79 0.44 -3.04
CA GLU A 16 3.22 0.21 -2.85
C GLU A 16 3.89 1.30 -1.99
N ASN A 17 3.64 2.59 -2.27
CA ASN A 17 4.19 3.69 -1.46
C ASN A 17 3.68 3.63 -0.01
N LEU A 18 2.43 3.23 0.18
CA LEU A 18 1.83 3.07 1.50
C LEU A 18 2.41 1.86 2.24
N LEU A 19 2.76 0.78 1.53
CA LEU A 19 3.52 -0.34 2.09
C LEU A 19 4.93 0.10 2.50
N LEU A 20 5.61 0.94 1.72
CA LEU A 20 6.92 1.47 2.10
C LEU A 20 6.84 2.35 3.36
N SER A 21 5.84 3.23 3.45
CA SER A 21 5.64 4.04 4.67
C SER A 21 5.32 3.19 5.89
N MET A 22 4.53 2.12 5.73
CA MET A 22 4.22 1.18 6.82
C MET A 22 5.42 0.35 7.25
N MET A 23 6.35 0.07 6.34
CA MET A 23 7.60 -0.62 6.67
C MET A 23 8.52 0.24 7.55
N ALA A 24 8.54 1.55 7.28
CA ALA A 24 9.30 2.53 8.05
C ALA A 24 8.59 3.00 9.35
N ASP A 25 7.35 2.57 9.61
CA ASP A 25 6.62 2.99 10.81
C ASP A 25 7.24 2.38 12.08
N GLU A 26 7.34 3.19 13.14
CA GLU A 26 7.93 2.81 14.44
C GLU A 26 7.09 1.74 15.16
N ARG A 27 5.79 1.68 14.90
CA ARG A 27 4.88 0.75 15.56
C ARG A 27 5.05 -0.65 14.98
N ARG A 28 5.55 -1.58 15.79
CA ARG A 28 5.77 -2.99 15.42
C ARG A 28 4.54 -3.65 14.77
N ARG A 29 3.34 -3.39 15.28
CA ARG A 29 2.08 -3.94 14.73
C ARG A 29 1.86 -3.56 13.25
N ILE A 30 2.30 -2.38 12.84
CA ILE A 30 2.15 -1.87 11.47
C ILE A 30 3.18 -2.55 10.56
N ARG A 31 4.43 -2.67 11.01
CA ARG A 31 5.47 -3.40 10.27
C ARG A 31 5.10 -4.86 10.06
N GLU A 32 4.59 -5.54 11.08
CA GLU A 32 4.13 -6.93 10.96
C GLU A 32 2.98 -7.07 9.96
N LEU A 33 2.03 -6.13 9.94
CA LEU A 33 0.96 -6.08 8.96
C LEU A 33 1.49 -5.92 7.54
N VAL A 34 2.51 -5.06 7.35
CA VAL A 34 3.12 -4.82 6.03
C VAL A 34 3.81 -6.07 5.50
N VAL A 35 4.55 -6.79 6.35
CA VAL A 35 5.25 -8.02 5.96
C VAL A 35 4.24 -9.05 5.47
N ARG A 36 3.14 -9.25 6.22
CA ARG A 36 2.07 -10.17 5.80
C ARG A 36 1.46 -9.80 4.45
N ARG A 37 1.27 -8.51 4.19
CA ARG A 37 0.71 -8.00 2.93
C ARG A 37 1.66 -8.21 1.75
N ILE A 38 2.95 -7.93 1.93
CA ILE A 38 3.97 -8.15 0.91
C ILE A 38 4.09 -9.64 0.60
N THR A 39 4.14 -10.51 1.62
CA THR A 39 4.16 -11.96 1.42
C THR A 39 2.94 -12.46 0.64
N ARG A 40 1.75 -11.94 0.94
CA ARG A 40 0.53 -12.27 0.18
C ARG A 40 0.59 -11.76 -1.27
N ALA A 41 1.09 -10.54 -1.48
CA ALA A 41 1.24 -9.95 -2.81
C ALA A 41 2.23 -10.74 -3.68
N ARG A 42 3.33 -11.24 -3.10
CA ARG A 42 4.30 -12.14 -3.75
C ARG A 42 3.64 -13.40 -4.29
N GLY A 43 2.88 -14.10 -3.44
CA GLY A 43 2.16 -15.32 -3.83
C GLY A 43 1.06 -15.08 -4.88
N SER A 44 0.62 -13.82 -5.05
CA SER A 44 -0.38 -13.42 -6.03
C SER A 44 0.22 -12.85 -7.32
N SER A 45 1.55 -12.72 -7.40
CA SER A 45 2.24 -12.15 -8.56
C SER A 45 2.34 -13.17 -9.69
N THR A 46 1.23 -13.38 -10.39
CA THR A 46 1.32 -13.67 -11.82
C THR A 46 1.88 -12.43 -12.51
N THR A 47 2.52 -12.59 -13.66
CA THR A 47 3.12 -11.54 -14.52
C THR A 47 2.08 -10.53 -15.02
N ILE A 48 1.36 -9.90 -14.11
CA ILE A 48 0.35 -8.89 -14.37
C ILE A 48 1.11 -7.60 -14.56
N ASP A 49 0.98 -7.09 -15.78
CA ASP A 49 1.36 -5.74 -16.18
C ASP A 49 1.07 -4.76 -15.04
N ARG A 50 2.14 -4.20 -14.43
CA ARG A 50 2.07 -3.29 -13.27
C ARG A 50 1.43 -1.97 -13.68
N ARG A 51 0.13 -2.00 -13.96
CA ARG A 51 -0.64 -0.82 -14.33
C ARG A 51 -0.80 0.07 -13.12
N PHE A 52 -0.40 1.33 -13.27
CA PHE A 52 -0.62 2.36 -12.28
C PHE A 52 -2.13 2.63 -12.17
N VAL A 53 -2.76 2.07 -11.14
CA VAL A 53 -4.19 2.27 -10.88
C VAL A 53 -4.34 3.20 -9.68
N VAL A 54 -4.97 4.35 -9.91
CA VAL A 54 -5.29 5.28 -8.82
C VAL A 54 -6.27 4.60 -7.87
N SER A 55 -5.81 4.34 -6.65
CA SER A 55 -6.61 3.70 -5.63
C SER A 55 -7.70 4.64 -5.13
N LYS A 56 -8.90 4.12 -4.91
CA LYS A 56 -9.99 4.90 -4.31
C LYS A 56 -9.69 5.12 -2.82
N ILE A 57 -9.36 6.35 -2.47
CA ILE A 57 -8.98 6.73 -1.10
C ILE A 57 -10.20 7.03 -0.25
N LYS A 58 -10.21 6.47 0.97
CA LYS A 58 -11.09 6.83 2.06
C LYS A 58 -10.54 8.09 2.73
N CYS A 59 -11.11 9.24 2.39
CA CYS A 59 -10.83 10.51 3.07
C CYS A 59 -10.98 10.38 4.61
N LYS A 60 -12.05 9.76 5.11
CA LYS A 60 -12.35 9.74 6.56
C LYS A 60 -11.49 8.76 7.39
N ALA A 61 -10.34 8.32 6.91
CA ALA A 61 -9.50 7.37 7.63
C ALA A 61 -8.71 8.06 8.76
N ASN A 62 -8.84 7.56 9.99
CA ASN A 62 -8.06 8.05 11.15
C ASN A 62 -6.58 7.66 11.10
N GLN A 63 -6.23 6.67 10.28
CA GLN A 63 -4.87 6.14 10.17
C GLN A 63 -4.53 5.93 8.70
N HIS A 64 -3.27 6.19 8.35
CA HIS A 64 -2.78 6.04 6.98
C HIS A 64 -2.97 4.62 6.43
N ILE A 65 -3.02 3.62 7.31
CA ILE A 65 -3.29 2.22 6.96
C ILE A 65 -4.68 2.01 6.38
N ASN A 66 -5.66 2.82 6.78
CA ASN A 66 -7.05 2.66 6.38
C ASN A 66 -7.45 3.60 5.23
N ILE A 67 -6.47 4.34 4.68
CA ILE A 67 -6.67 5.27 3.57
C ILE A 67 -7.11 4.51 2.31
N ILE A 68 -6.61 3.31 2.06
CA ILE A 68 -7.02 2.48 0.92
C ILE A 68 -7.78 1.24 1.36
N ASP A 69 -8.65 0.76 0.48
CA ASP A 69 -9.33 -0.51 0.68
C ASP A 69 -8.47 -1.67 0.17
N TRP A 70 -7.75 -2.31 1.07
CA TRP A 70 -6.83 -3.41 0.78
C TRP A 70 -7.48 -4.68 0.23
N PHE A 71 -8.81 -4.82 0.36
CA PHE A 71 -9.54 -5.95 -0.20
C PHE A 71 -9.96 -5.70 -1.65
N LYS A 72 -10.22 -4.45 -2.00
CA LYS A 72 -10.63 -4.05 -3.36
C LYS A 72 -9.47 -3.59 -4.23
N CYS A 73 -8.34 -3.22 -3.61
CA CYS A 73 -7.17 -2.78 -4.33
C CYS A 73 -6.31 -3.98 -4.76
N VAL A 74 -5.84 -3.94 -6.01
CA VAL A 74 -4.78 -4.84 -6.46
C VAL A 74 -3.50 -4.39 -5.77
N VAL A 75 -2.88 -5.29 -5.02
CA VAL A 75 -1.62 -5.04 -4.30
C VAL A 75 -0.55 -5.89 -4.97
N THR A 76 0.38 -5.22 -5.63
CA THR A 76 1.59 -5.81 -6.18
C THR A 76 2.73 -5.72 -5.18
N GLU A 77 3.71 -6.60 -5.32
CA GLU A 77 4.94 -6.47 -4.54
C GLU A 77 5.70 -5.20 -4.96
N PRO A 78 6.09 -4.34 -4.00
CA PRO A 78 6.96 -3.20 -4.28
C PRO A 78 8.26 -3.63 -4.97
N PRO A 79 8.72 -2.95 -6.05
CA PRO A 79 9.93 -3.32 -6.77
C PRO A 79 11.17 -3.42 -5.87
N ILE A 80 11.26 -2.56 -4.85
CA ILE A 80 12.36 -2.55 -3.88
C ILE A 80 12.42 -3.80 -3.00
N THR A 81 11.30 -4.53 -2.84
CA THR A 81 11.29 -5.79 -2.09
C THR A 81 11.43 -7.01 -2.99
N ALA A 82 11.29 -6.86 -4.32
CA ALA A 82 11.28 -7.97 -5.26
C ALA A 82 12.59 -8.78 -5.29
N ASP A 83 13.73 -8.16 -4.98
CA ASP A 83 15.04 -8.83 -4.97
C ASP A 83 15.29 -9.67 -3.70
N ARG A 84 14.47 -9.49 -2.66
CA ARG A 84 14.65 -10.19 -1.38
C ARG A 84 14.00 -11.59 -1.43
N LYS A 85 14.79 -12.57 -1.88
CA LYS A 85 14.58 -14.00 -1.62
C LYS A 85 14.73 -14.21 -0.11
N VAL A 86 13.62 -14.39 0.60
CA VAL A 86 13.64 -14.81 2.01
C VAL A 86 13.75 -16.33 2.03
#